data_AF-A0A182MFI0-F1
#
_entry.id   AF-A0A182MFI0-F1
#
_cell.length_a   1.000
_cell.length_b   1.000
_cell.length_c   1.000
_cell.angle_alpha   90.00
_cell.angle_beta   90.00
_cell.angle_gamma   90.00
#
_symmetry.space_group_name_H-M   'P 1'
#
loop_
_entity.id
_entity.type
_entity.pdbx_description
1 polymer ?
#
loop_
_entity_poly.entity_id
_entity_poly.type
_entity_poly.pdbx_seq_one_letter_code
_entity_poly.pdbx_strand_id
1 'polypeptide(L)'
;MKPNREAHHSYAIVDPSFGIPLDQVARTQTNIAIPHLSYYSDDIKRFSEMIIPMFWIEYHQKELPPYIVRTLQAFYVLRDAEPYLPYILYLAFLLLLAVAFREAARYKMQAKQPATKCTKSSKLTNL
;
A
#
# COMPACT_ATOMS: atom_id res chain seq x y z
N MET A 1 -39.87 -15.35 13.79
CA MET A 1 -38.48 -15.04 13.36
C MET A 1 -37.62 -14.83 14.60
N LYS A 2 -36.42 -15.41 14.66
CA LYS A 2 -35.47 -15.22 15.77
C LYS A 2 -34.21 -14.53 15.23
N PRO A 3 -34.14 -13.19 15.21
CA PRO A 3 -32.98 -12.49 14.68
C PRO A 3 -31.75 -12.76 15.57
N ASN A 4 -30.64 -13.17 14.95
CA ASN A 4 -29.33 -13.26 15.58
C ASN A 4 -28.38 -12.30 14.86
N ARG A 5 -27.73 -11.41 15.61
CA ARG A 5 -26.77 -10.45 15.04
C ARG A 5 -25.67 -11.17 14.28
N GLU A 6 -25.03 -12.17 14.87
CA GLU A 6 -23.90 -12.88 14.26
C GLU A 6 -24.27 -13.52 12.93
N ALA A 7 -25.49 -14.08 12.83
CA ALA A 7 -25.97 -14.73 11.62
C ALA A 7 -26.56 -13.78 10.57
N HIS A 8 -27.09 -12.62 10.96
CA HIS A 8 -27.93 -11.80 10.07
C HIS A 8 -27.39 -10.39 9.77
N HIS A 9 -26.35 -9.91 10.47
CA HIS A 9 -25.80 -8.59 10.17
C HIS A 9 -25.05 -8.58 8.84
N SER A 10 -25.09 -7.47 8.11
CA SER A 10 -24.21 -7.23 6.96
C SER A 10 -22.96 -6.49 7.45
N TYR A 11 -21.80 -6.78 6.86
CA TYR A 11 -20.55 -6.10 7.18
C TYR A 11 -19.63 -5.95 5.97
N ALA A 12 -18.71 -5.00 6.05
CA ALA A 12 -17.63 -4.82 5.11
C ALA A 12 -16.35 -4.46 5.87
N ILE A 13 -15.32 -5.29 5.73
CA ILE A 13 -13.96 -5.03 6.20
C ILE A 13 -13.20 -4.44 5.03
N VAL A 14 -12.73 -3.21 5.19
CA VAL A 14 -12.15 -2.40 4.11
C VAL A 14 -10.77 -1.93 4.51
N ASP A 15 -9.84 -1.97 3.57
CA ASP A 15 -8.52 -1.39 3.71
C ASP A 15 -8.60 0.15 3.79
N PRO A 16 -8.08 0.79 4.84
CA PRO A 16 -8.24 2.23 5.04
C PRO A 16 -7.41 3.08 4.07
N SER A 17 -6.34 2.54 3.48
CA SER A 17 -5.46 3.32 2.59
C SER A 17 -5.95 3.29 1.15
N PHE A 18 -6.42 2.14 0.68
CA PHE A 18 -6.82 1.90 -0.70
C PHE A 18 -8.34 1.82 -0.89
N GLY A 19 -9.12 1.70 0.20
CA GLY A 19 -10.58 1.54 0.13
C GLY A 19 -11.03 0.20 -0.43
N ILE A 20 -10.12 -0.78 -0.52
CA ILE A 20 -10.39 -2.09 -1.13
C ILE A 20 -11.06 -3.00 -0.08
N PRO A 21 -12.15 -3.69 -0.44
CA PRO A 21 -12.77 -4.66 0.45
C PRO A 21 -11.90 -5.91 0.64
N LEU A 22 -11.58 -6.21 1.89
CA LEU A 22 -10.83 -7.42 2.27
C LEU A 22 -11.77 -8.61 2.51
N ASP A 23 -12.93 -8.34 3.11
CA ASP A 23 -14.00 -9.30 3.34
C ASP A 23 -15.33 -8.56 3.44
N GLN A 24 -16.37 -9.07 2.79
CA GLN A 24 -17.68 -8.43 2.78
C GLN A 24 -18.80 -9.46 2.74
N VAL A 25 -19.79 -9.25 3.60
CA VAL A 25 -21.01 -10.04 3.61
C VAL A 25 -22.21 -9.12 3.56
N ALA A 26 -22.94 -9.18 2.46
CA ALA A 26 -24.23 -8.51 2.30
C ALA A 26 -25.35 -9.54 2.50
N ARG A 27 -26.21 -9.30 3.47
CA ARG A 27 -27.34 -10.18 3.80
C ARG A 27 -28.64 -9.41 3.75
N THR A 28 -29.61 -9.91 2.99
CA THR A 28 -30.89 -9.24 2.77
C THR A 28 -32.06 -10.21 2.85
N GLN A 29 -33.18 -9.73 3.40
CA GLN A 29 -34.46 -10.44 3.38
C GLN A 29 -35.38 -9.79 2.36
N THR A 30 -35.95 -10.59 1.47
CA THR A 30 -37.03 -10.15 0.60
C THR A 30 -38.36 -10.57 1.22
N ASN A 31 -39.27 -9.61 1.33
CA ASN A 31 -40.59 -9.80 1.90
C ASN A 31 -41.67 -9.34 0.92
N ILE A 32 -42.83 -9.99 0.96
CA ILE A 32 -44.05 -9.50 0.32
C ILE A 32 -44.89 -8.78 1.37
N ALA A 33 -45.30 -7.55 1.07
CA ALA A 33 -46.30 -6.84 1.86
C ALA A 33 -47.68 -7.13 1.28
N ILE A 34 -48.54 -7.81 2.05
CA ILE A 34 -49.90 -8.11 1.62
C ILE A 34 -50.83 -7.00 2.13
N PRO A 35 -51.56 -6.32 1.25
CA PRO A 35 -52.49 -5.27 1.64
C PRO A 35 -53.75 -5.85 2.28
N HIS A 36 -54.68 -4.99 2.68
CA HIS A 36 -55.99 -5.42 3.14
C HIS A 36 -56.75 -6.17 2.03
N LEU A 37 -57.24 -7.38 2.30
CA LEU A 37 -57.87 -8.27 1.32
C LEU A 37 -59.38 -8.38 1.56
N SER A 38 -60.17 -7.42 1.05
CA SER A 38 -61.63 -7.38 1.28
C SER A 38 -62.43 -8.40 0.44
N TYR A 39 -62.02 -8.65 -0.81
CA TYR A 39 -62.78 -9.44 -1.79
C TYR A 39 -62.25 -10.87 -2.02
N TYR A 40 -61.35 -11.35 -1.17
CA TYR A 40 -60.74 -12.68 -1.28
C TYR A 40 -61.45 -13.71 -0.39
N SER A 41 -61.25 -15.00 -0.67
CA SER A 41 -61.74 -16.09 0.17
C SER A 41 -61.11 -16.06 1.58
N ASP A 42 -61.80 -16.62 2.57
CA ASP A 42 -61.34 -16.62 3.97
C ASP A 42 -59.95 -17.26 4.15
N ASP A 43 -59.64 -18.28 3.34
CA ASP A 43 -58.32 -18.94 3.31
C ASP A 43 -57.17 -18.02 2.91
N ILE A 44 -57.44 -17.00 2.08
CA ILE A 44 -56.45 -16.01 1.66
C ILE A 44 -56.50 -14.78 2.58
N LYS A 45 -57.67 -14.41 3.09
CA LYS A 45 -57.84 -13.31 4.05
C LYS A 45 -57.02 -13.46 5.32
N ARG A 46 -56.71 -14.70 5.76
CA ARG A 46 -55.79 -14.93 6.89
C ARG A 46 -54.41 -14.30 6.70
N PHE A 47 -54.03 -14.00 5.45
CA PHE A 47 -52.78 -13.33 5.09
C PHE A 47 -52.89 -11.82 4.90
N SER A 48 -54.09 -11.25 5.06
CA SER A 48 -54.35 -9.82 4.95
C SER A 48 -53.52 -9.02 5.94
N GLU A 49 -53.01 -7.86 5.51
CA GLU A 49 -52.23 -6.93 6.35
C GLU A 49 -50.97 -7.55 6.98
N MET A 50 -50.40 -8.57 6.34
CA MET A 50 -49.19 -9.25 6.81
C MET A 50 -47.98 -9.00 5.91
N ILE A 51 -46.79 -9.03 6.52
CA ILE A 51 -45.51 -9.09 5.81
C ILE A 51 -45.06 -10.55 5.79
N ILE A 52 -45.10 -11.17 4.61
CA ILE A 52 -44.67 -12.56 4.44
C ILE A 52 -43.20 -12.58 4.03
N PRO A 53 -42.32 -13.22 4.81
CA PRO A 53 -40.96 -13.47 4.38
C PRO A 53 -40.93 -14.45 3.22
N MET A 54 -40.21 -14.09 2.16
CA MET A 54 -40.06 -14.97 1.00
C MET A 54 -38.75 -15.75 1.09
N PHE A 55 -37.64 -15.04 1.08
CA PHE A 55 -36.32 -15.64 1.09
C PHE A 55 -35.29 -14.69 1.70
N TRP A 56 -34.16 -15.29 2.04
CA TRP A 56 -32.97 -14.63 2.53
C TRP A 56 -31.82 -14.90 1.57
N ILE A 57 -31.08 -13.85 1.20
CA ILE A 57 -29.90 -13.98 0.35
C ILE A 57 -28.69 -13.52 1.16
N GLU A 58 -27.64 -14.33 1.08
CA GLU A 58 -26.31 -13.98 1.54
C GLU A 58 -25.37 -13.90 0.33
N TYR A 59 -24.79 -12.73 0.13
CA TYR A 59 -23.70 -12.52 -0.81
C TYR A 59 -22.41 -12.38 0.01
N HIS A 60 -21.58 -13.43 -0.02
CA HIS A 60 -20.26 -13.43 0.63
C HIS A 60 -19.17 -13.27 -0.42
N GLN A 61 -18.54 -12.11 -0.44
CA GLN A 61 -17.29 -11.91 -1.15
C GLN A 61 -16.16 -12.38 -0.24
N LYS A 62 -15.75 -13.64 -0.42
CA LYS A 62 -14.64 -14.25 0.32
C LYS A 62 -13.32 -13.53 0.05
N GLU A 63 -12.38 -13.76 0.96
CA GLU A 63 -11.03 -13.22 1.01
C GLU A 63 -10.36 -13.00 -0.36
N LEU A 64 -9.58 -11.93 -0.45
CA LEU A 64 -8.79 -11.64 -1.63
C LEU A 64 -7.79 -12.75 -1.94
N PRO A 65 -7.58 -13.09 -3.22
CA PRO A 65 -6.54 -14.01 -3.62
C PRO A 65 -5.16 -13.65 -3.04
N PRO A 66 -4.33 -14.62 -2.64
CA PRO A 66 -3.05 -14.36 -1.99
C PRO A 66 -2.10 -13.45 -2.78
N TYR A 67 -2.18 -13.46 -4.11
CA TYR A 67 -1.37 -12.58 -4.94
C TYR A 67 -1.75 -11.10 -4.76
N ILE A 68 -3.04 -10.77 -4.63
CA ILE A 68 -3.51 -9.40 -4.38
C ILE A 68 -3.03 -8.93 -3.01
N VAL A 69 -3.16 -9.80 -2.00
CA VAL A 69 -2.71 -9.50 -0.63
C VAL A 69 -1.21 -9.20 -0.60
N ARG A 70 -0.39 -10.01 -1.29
CA ARG A 70 1.06 -9.76 -1.40
C ARG A 70 1.38 -8.47 -2.12
N THR A 71 0.64 -8.14 -3.18
CA THR A 71 0.81 -6.87 -3.89
C THR A 71 0.48 -5.68 -2.99
N LEU A 72 -0.61 -5.74 -2.22
CA LEU A 72 -0.95 -4.70 -1.23
C LEU A 72 0.13 -4.53 -0.18
N GLN A 73 0.65 -5.63 0.37
CA GLN A 73 1.77 -5.60 1.32
C GLN A 73 3.03 -4.93 0.73
N ALA A 74 3.36 -5.23 -0.53
CA ALA A 74 4.50 -4.59 -1.20
C ALA A 74 4.29 -3.09 -1.37
N PHE A 75 3.08 -2.65 -1.73
CA PHE A 75 2.75 -1.22 -1.80
C PHE A 75 2.86 -0.52 -0.45
N TYR A 76 2.45 -1.17 0.64
CA TYR A 76 2.60 -0.62 1.98
C TYR A 76 4.06 -0.38 2.35
N VAL A 77 4.92 -1.39 2.13
CA VAL A 77 6.36 -1.26 2.39
C VAL A 77 6.97 -0.16 1.52
N LEU A 78 6.60 -0.09 0.24
CA LEU A 78 7.13 0.93 -0.66
C LEU A 78 6.68 2.34 -0.27
N ARG A 79 5.40 2.51 0.08
CA ARG A 79 4.85 3.79 0.55
C ARG A 79 5.54 4.28 1.81
N ASP A 80 5.78 3.37 2.76
CA ASP A 80 6.40 3.73 4.03
C ASP A 80 7.92 3.97 3.85
N ALA A 81 8.57 3.38 2.84
CA ALA A 81 9.98 3.56 2.53
C ALA A 81 10.29 4.79 1.66
N GLU A 82 9.36 5.18 0.77
CA GLU A 82 9.52 6.27 -0.19
C GLU A 82 9.99 7.61 0.43
N PRO A 83 9.46 8.05 1.60
CA PRO A 83 9.89 9.29 2.23
C PRO A 83 11.38 9.30 2.63
N TYR A 84 12.00 8.14 2.84
CA TYR A 84 13.39 8.04 3.27
C TYR A 84 14.39 8.08 2.12
N LEU A 85 13.96 7.74 0.91
CA LEU A 85 14.80 7.71 -0.29
C LEU A 85 15.51 9.04 -0.58
N PRO A 86 14.86 10.23 -0.56
CA PRO A 86 15.54 11.49 -0.85
C PRO A 86 16.64 11.81 0.16
N TYR A 87 16.46 11.48 1.44
CA TYR A 87 17.47 11.72 2.48
C TYR A 87 18.71 10.86 2.27
N ILE A 88 18.53 9.58 1.90
CA ILE A 88 19.63 8.67 1.59
C ILE A 88 20.41 9.17 0.37
N LEU A 89 19.71 9.56 -0.70
CA LEU A 89 20.33 10.11 -1.91
C LEU A 89 21.06 11.42 -1.64
N TYR A 90 20.50 12.30 -0.81
CA TYR A 90 21.13 13.54 -0.39
C TYR A 90 22.44 13.29 0.38
N LEU A 91 22.43 12.36 1.34
CA LEU A 91 23.62 11.98 2.09
C LEU A 91 24.70 11.39 1.17
N ALA A 92 24.30 10.52 0.24
CA ALA A 92 25.21 9.95 -0.76
C ALA A 92 25.85 11.04 -1.64
N PHE A 93 25.06 12.03 -2.06
CA PHE A 93 25.56 13.18 -2.83
C PHE A 93 26.59 14.00 -2.06
N LEU A 94 26.34 14.30 -0.77
CA LEU A 94 27.30 15.00 0.08
C LEU A 94 28.61 14.22 0.27
N LEU A 95 28.52 12.89 0.44
CA LEU A 95 29.71 12.04 0.54
C LEU A 95 30.52 12.04 -0.75
N LEU A 96 29.87 11.95 -1.90
CA LEU A 96 30.54 12.01 -3.21
C LEU A 96 31.21 13.38 -3.44
N LEU A 97 30.54 14.47 -3.06
CA LEU A 97 31.14 15.80 -3.09
C LEU A 97 32.40 15.88 -2.21
N ALA A 98 32.33 15.39 -0.97
CA ALA A 98 33.47 15.39 -0.07
C ALA A 98 34.66 14.58 -0.63
N VAL A 99 34.39 13.42 -1.24
CA VAL A 99 35.42 12.62 -1.92
C VAL A 99 35.99 13.38 -3.12
N ALA A 100 35.15 13.98 -3.97
CA ALA A 100 35.60 14.75 -5.12
C ALA A 100 36.49 15.94 -4.72
N PHE A 101 36.12 16.69 -3.68
CA PHE A 101 36.95 17.76 -3.14
C PHE A 101 38.29 17.24 -2.59
N ARG A 102 38.28 16.09 -1.90
CA ARG A 102 39.51 15.46 -1.40
C ARG A 102 40.46 15.06 -2.53
N GLU A 103 39.95 14.43 -3.58
CA GLU A 103 40.77 14.04 -4.73
C GLU A 103 41.25 15.25 -5.53
N ALA A 104 40.42 16.30 -5.69
CA ALA A 104 40.84 17.56 -6.33
C ALA A 104 41.95 18.27 -5.53
N ALA A 105 41.87 18.28 -4.20
CA ALA A 105 42.91 18.83 -3.35
C ALA A 105 44.22 18.03 -3.48
N ARG A 106 44.15 16.69 -3.51
CA ARG A 106 45.30 15.81 -3.77
C ARG A 106 45.94 16.09 -5.13
N TYR A 107 45.12 16.21 -6.18
CA TYR A 107 45.61 16.54 -7.52
C TYR A 107 46.34 17.88 -7.56
N LYS A 108 45.76 18.94 -6.94
CA LYS A 108 46.42 20.24 -6.83
C LYS A 108 47.73 20.19 -6.04
N MET A 109 47.81 19.39 -4.97
CA MET A 109 49.05 19.21 -4.21
C MET A 109 50.14 18.50 -5.02
N GLN A 110 49.79 17.47 -5.81
CA GLN A 110 50.73 16.78 -6.69
C GLN A 110 51.19 17.66 -7.85
N ALA A 111 50.30 18.43 -8.48
CA ALA A 111 50.63 19.38 -9.54
C ALA A 111 51.53 20.53 -9.06
N LYS A 112 51.51 20.85 -7.75
CA LYS A 112 52.35 21.90 -7.15
C LYS A 112 53.76 21.42 -6.78
N GLN A 113 54.10 20.13 -6.92
CA GLN A 113 55.50 19.68 -6.84
C GLN A 113 56.23 20.05 -8.14
N PRO A 114 57.14 21.05 -8.18
CA PRO A 114 57.95 21.31 -9.35
C PRO A 114 59.14 20.34 -9.37
N ALA A 115 59.59 20.01 -10.58
CA ALA A 115 60.77 19.21 -10.87
C ALA A 115 61.98 19.61 -10.02
N THR A 116 62.21 18.95 -8.88
CA THR A 116 63.38 19.15 -8.04
C THR A 116 64.26 17.90 -8.07
N LYS A 117 64.62 17.43 -9.28
CA LYS A 117 65.72 16.47 -9.50
C LYS A 117 66.36 16.71 -10.87
N CYS A 118 67.04 17.84 -11.04
CA CYS A 118 68.10 17.95 -12.05
C CYS A 118 69.22 18.85 -11.54
N THR A 119 69.97 18.39 -10.54
CA THR A 119 71.29 18.96 -10.22
C THR A 119 72.11 17.93 -9.47
N LYS A 120 72.91 17.17 -10.21
CA LYS A 120 74.26 16.65 -9.86
C LYS A 120 74.61 15.46 -10.75
N SER A 121 75.09 15.77 -11.95
CA SER A 121 76.12 14.96 -12.61
C SER A 121 76.78 15.76 -13.72
N SER A 122 77.62 16.73 -13.35
CA SER A 122 78.72 17.15 -14.22
C SER A 122 80.02 17.06 -13.40
N LYS A 123 80.53 15.82 -13.27
CA LYS A 123 81.97 15.63 -13.20
C LYS A 123 82.59 16.21 -14.47
N LEU A 124 83.41 17.23 -14.32
CA LEU A 124 84.55 17.69 -15.16
C LEU A 124 84.70 19.19 -14.87
N THR A 125 85.75 19.66 -14.20
CA THR A 125 87.07 19.77 -14.81
C THR A 125 88.09 20.35 -13.81
N ASN A 126 89.32 19.85 -13.90
CA ASN A 126 90.61 20.51 -13.69
C ASN A 126 91.23 20.69 -12.29
N LEU A 127 92.48 20.16 -12.27
CA LEU A 127 93.69 20.45 -11.47
C LEU A 127 93.77 19.90 -10.05
#